data_AF-A0A8H3BK58-F1
#
_entry.id   AF-A0A8H3BK58-F1
#
_cell.length_a   1.000
_cell.length_b   1.000
_cell.length_c   1.000
_cell.angle_alpha   90.00
_cell.angle_beta   90.00
_cell.angle_gamma   90.00
#
_symmetry.space_group_name_H-M   'P 1'
#
loop_
_entity.id
_entity.type
_entity.pdbx_description
1 polymer ?
#
loop_
_entity_poly.entity_id
_entity_poly.type
_entity_poly.pdbx_seq_one_letter_code
_entity_poly.pdbx_strand_id
1 'polypeptide(L)'
;MPFSPAQTLIGASMLGVSAYHVLVLNGGVLGVSGFAHRTTSWATFKAREFACTRTSRGETPNDVNPDPDHLALLSVAGLLTGGLALGLFRQSLEAQLQAQLVDIYSTTSITAVQAAGMALAGFLVGMGSKLSNGCTSGHMLCGVSRLAPRSLAATLTFFPVSVLVHLLVGRLSPFSLNLVPEQPVGQPSWQLVLFLQIPILVYRYAAAFINGLVGERCARRLVSFVTSFHFALGLIVTGMLRPSKILNFLCLTPTAAKNGTWDPSLAMIILAGILPQVLVWVTSLDSHVRREGTRPAFADKWSIPIPGRDWRKGIDARLFIGAALFGVGWGMCGICPGPATILLGAGISGQMQSQMWKRTGIWITGFVSGGLLGGLF
;
A
#
# COMPACT_ATOMS: atom_id res chain seq x y z
N MET A 1 4.54 -24.33 -4.26
CA MET A 1 5.21 -23.25 -3.49
C MET A 1 4.74 -23.32 -2.06
N PRO A 2 5.50 -22.84 -1.05
CA PRO A 2 5.11 -23.02 0.34
C PRO A 2 3.88 -22.17 0.67
N PHE A 3 2.79 -22.84 1.06
CA PHE A 3 1.60 -22.22 1.61
C PHE A 3 1.92 -21.64 3.00
N SER A 4 1.73 -20.33 3.21
CA SER A 4 2.11 -19.59 4.42
C SER A 4 0.92 -18.87 5.07
N PRO A 5 -0.14 -19.60 5.48
CA PRO A 5 -1.37 -19.01 5.98
C PRO A 5 -1.19 -18.28 7.31
N ALA A 6 -0.44 -18.87 8.25
CA ALA A 6 -0.27 -18.32 9.59
C ALA A 6 0.40 -16.94 9.58
N GLN A 7 1.51 -16.83 8.85
CA GLN A 7 2.24 -15.57 8.68
C GLN A 7 1.34 -14.51 8.01
N THR A 8 0.62 -14.90 6.96
CA THR A 8 -0.28 -13.99 6.26
C THR A 8 -1.44 -13.54 7.14
N LEU A 9 -1.98 -14.42 7.98
CA LEU A 9 -3.04 -14.11 8.94
C LEU A 9 -2.57 -13.12 10.02
N ILE A 10 -1.38 -13.32 10.58
CA ILE A 10 -0.78 -12.40 11.55
C ILE A 10 -0.59 -11.02 10.93
N GLY A 11 0.10 -10.95 9.78
CA GLY A 11 0.30 -9.68 9.08
C GLY A 11 -1.02 -9.01 8.70
N ALA A 12 -2.02 -9.79 8.25
CA ALA A 12 -3.33 -9.28 7.89
C ALA A 12 -4.06 -8.63 9.08
N SER A 13 -3.95 -9.22 10.27
CA SER A 13 -4.50 -8.63 11.49
C SER A 13 -3.85 -7.27 11.79
N MET A 14 -2.53 -7.14 11.61
CA MET A 14 -1.81 -5.87 11.78
C MET A 14 -2.26 -4.80 10.79
N LEU A 15 -2.46 -5.18 9.52
CA LEU A 15 -3.00 -4.30 8.49
C LEU A 15 -4.40 -3.78 8.88
N GLY A 16 -5.26 -4.70 9.36
CA GLY A 16 -6.61 -4.36 9.75
C GLY A 16 -6.67 -3.44 10.96
N VAL A 17 -5.89 -3.74 12.00
CA VAL A 17 -5.80 -2.91 13.20
C VAL A 17 -5.25 -1.52 12.88
N SER A 18 -4.23 -1.42 12.04
CA SER A 18 -3.65 -0.14 11.62
C SER A 18 -4.66 0.70 10.82
N ALA A 19 -5.35 0.08 9.86
CA ALA A 19 -6.38 0.75 9.06
C ALA A 19 -7.55 1.26 9.91
N TYR A 20 -8.01 0.46 10.88
CA TYR A 20 -9.05 0.85 11.82
C TYR A 20 -8.64 2.07 12.67
N HIS A 21 -7.41 2.08 13.21
CA HIS A 21 -6.96 3.20 14.05
C HIS A 21 -6.73 4.48 13.26
N VAL A 22 -6.26 4.40 12.00
CA VAL A 22 -6.21 5.60 11.14
C VAL A 22 -7.60 6.19 10.93
N LEU A 23 -8.61 5.34 10.76
CA LEU A 23 -9.98 5.78 10.58
C LEU A 23 -10.53 6.45 11.84
N VAL A 24 -10.45 5.80 13.00
CA VAL A 24 -11.05 6.30 14.24
C VAL A 24 -10.29 7.50 14.80
N LEU A 25 -8.96 7.51 14.69
CA LEU A 25 -8.13 8.57 15.27
C LEU A 25 -8.01 9.78 14.34
N ASN A 26 -7.74 9.55 13.05
CA ASN A 26 -7.46 10.64 12.09
C ASN A 26 -8.64 10.91 11.13
N GLY A 27 -9.71 10.12 11.17
CA GLY A 27 -10.92 10.30 10.36
C GLY A 27 -10.79 9.87 8.90
N GLY A 28 -9.63 9.30 8.52
CA GLY A 28 -9.26 9.08 7.12
C GLY A 28 -9.14 7.61 6.75
N VAL A 29 -8.67 7.38 5.54
CA VAL A 29 -8.39 6.04 5.00
C VAL A 29 -6.90 5.93 4.73
N LEU A 30 -6.30 4.77 5.03
CA LEU A 30 -4.92 4.48 4.72
C LEU A 30 -4.77 4.13 3.22
N GLY A 31 -4.87 5.16 2.38
CA GLY A 31 -4.72 5.07 0.92
C GLY A 31 -3.29 5.42 0.50
N VAL A 32 -2.42 4.41 0.38
CA VAL A 32 -0.98 4.65 0.14
C VAL A 32 -0.71 5.40 -1.16
N SER A 33 -1.45 5.10 -2.24
CA SER A 33 -1.31 5.85 -3.50
C SER A 33 -1.71 7.31 -3.35
N GLY A 34 -2.74 7.62 -2.55
CA GLY A 34 -3.15 8.99 -2.27
C GLY A 34 -2.06 9.77 -1.53
N PHE A 35 -1.42 9.15 -0.53
CA PHE A 35 -0.30 9.77 0.18
C PHE A 35 0.91 9.99 -0.74
N ALA A 36 1.24 9.00 -1.56
CA ALA A 36 2.34 9.07 -2.51
C ALA A 36 2.12 10.16 -3.57
N HIS A 37 0.92 10.24 -4.16
CA HIS A 37 0.60 11.26 -5.18
C HIS A 37 0.65 12.68 -4.61
N ARG A 38 0.11 12.91 -3.41
CA ARG A 38 0.16 14.24 -2.77
C ARG A 38 1.58 14.66 -2.37
N THR A 39 2.36 13.71 -1.87
CA THR A 39 3.78 13.93 -1.56
C THR A 39 4.57 14.26 -2.82
N THR A 40 4.33 13.51 -3.89
CA THR A 40 5.02 13.68 -5.18
C THR A 40 4.66 15.02 -5.81
N SER A 41 3.39 15.39 -5.86
CA SER A 41 2.95 16.68 -6.44
C SER A 41 3.58 17.87 -5.71
N TRP A 42 3.63 17.84 -4.38
CA TRP A 42 4.28 18.87 -3.59
C TRP A 42 5.79 18.93 -3.84
N ALA A 43 6.46 17.78 -3.86
CA ALA A 43 7.90 17.72 -4.13
C ALA A 43 8.24 18.24 -5.55
N THR A 44 7.44 17.89 -6.56
CA THR A 44 7.62 18.39 -7.93
C THR A 44 7.39 19.90 -8.03
N PHE A 45 6.40 20.44 -7.31
CA PHE A 45 6.16 21.88 -7.22
C PHE A 45 7.37 22.59 -6.61
N LYS A 46 7.86 22.12 -5.45
CA LYS A 46 9.04 22.68 -4.77
C LYS A 46 10.29 22.62 -5.66
N ALA A 47 10.53 21.50 -6.35
CA ALA A 47 11.67 21.38 -7.26
C ALA A 47 11.60 22.39 -8.42
N ARG A 48 10.42 22.64 -8.98
CA ARG A 48 10.20 23.66 -10.02
C ARG A 48 10.42 25.08 -9.48
N GLU A 49 9.91 25.36 -8.29
CA GLU A 49 10.10 26.65 -7.60
C GLU A 49 11.59 26.95 -7.38
N PHE A 50 12.37 25.99 -6.89
CA PHE A 50 13.82 26.10 -6.71
C PHE A 50 14.59 26.22 -8.04
N ALA A 51 14.14 25.57 -9.11
CA ALA A 51 14.76 25.69 -10.42
C ALA A 51 14.52 27.07 -11.05
N CYS A 52 13.29 27.58 -10.95
CA CYS A 52 12.87 28.85 -11.54
C CYS A 52 13.52 30.06 -10.84
N THR A 53 13.67 30.00 -9.51
CA THR A 53 14.41 31.01 -8.72
C THR A 53 15.90 31.11 -9.09
N ARG A 54 16.47 30.09 -9.77
CA ARG A 54 17.87 30.08 -10.22
C ARG A 54 18.06 30.61 -11.64
N THR A 55 17.00 30.72 -12.45
CA THR A 55 17.09 31.03 -13.90
C THR A 55 16.45 32.35 -14.33
N SER A 56 15.56 32.99 -13.56
CA SER A 56 14.93 34.24 -14.00
C SER A 56 14.34 35.07 -12.88
N ARG A 57 14.67 36.36 -12.86
CA ARG A 57 14.08 37.43 -12.05
C ARG A 57 12.75 37.93 -12.65
N GLY A 58 11.95 37.04 -13.25
CA GLY A 58 10.76 37.38 -14.01
C GLY A 58 9.71 36.27 -13.97
N GLU A 59 8.52 36.65 -13.51
CA GLU A 59 7.23 35.93 -13.52
C GLU A 59 7.23 34.49 -13.00
N THR A 60 6.88 34.35 -11.72
CA THR A 60 6.40 33.07 -11.17
C THR A 60 5.10 32.68 -11.86
N PRO A 61 4.96 31.44 -12.41
CA PRO A 61 3.66 30.92 -12.81
C PRO A 61 2.67 31.03 -11.64
N ASN A 62 1.40 31.33 -11.90
CA ASN A 62 0.30 31.27 -10.92
C ASN A 62 -0.02 29.81 -10.49
N ASP A 63 1.01 28.97 -10.34
CA ASP A 63 0.85 27.64 -9.78
C ASP A 63 0.56 27.80 -8.28
N VAL A 64 -0.67 27.51 -7.90
CA VAL A 64 -1.09 27.46 -6.49
C VAL A 64 -0.21 26.44 -5.77
N ASN A 65 0.61 26.90 -4.82
CA ASN A 65 1.40 26.02 -3.96
C ASN A 65 0.46 25.00 -3.29
N PRO A 66 0.54 23.71 -3.65
CA PRO A 66 -0.28 22.72 -2.98
C PRO A 66 0.24 22.62 -1.54
N ASP A 67 -0.58 23.00 -0.56
CA ASP A 67 -0.19 22.90 0.85
C ASP A 67 0.36 21.49 1.14
N PRO A 68 1.55 21.37 1.78
CA PRO A 68 2.08 20.07 2.12
C PRO A 68 1.08 19.38 3.05
N ASP A 69 0.46 18.30 2.56
CA ASP A 69 -0.30 17.41 3.43
C ASP A 69 0.71 16.69 4.33
N HIS A 70 1.08 17.36 5.44
CA HIS A 70 2.04 16.87 6.41
C HIS A 70 1.69 15.48 6.92
N LEU A 71 0.41 15.11 6.93
CA LEU A 71 -0.04 13.78 7.33
C LEU A 71 0.27 12.73 6.26
N ALA A 72 0.12 13.07 4.98
CA ALA A 72 0.56 12.22 3.87
C ALA A 72 2.08 12.02 3.88
N LEU A 73 2.85 13.09 4.06
CA LEU A 73 4.30 13.04 4.18
C LEU A 73 4.75 12.13 5.33
N LEU A 74 4.17 12.32 6.52
CA LEU A 74 4.46 11.47 7.69
C LEU A 74 4.04 10.02 7.49
N SER A 75 2.95 9.77 6.76
CA SER A 75 2.52 8.42 6.44
C SER A 75 3.50 7.72 5.50
N VAL A 76 3.98 8.42 4.46
CA VAL A 76 5.05 7.93 3.58
C VAL A 76 6.34 7.70 4.35
N ALA A 77 6.71 8.63 5.25
CA ALA A 77 7.88 8.48 6.12
C ALA A 77 7.76 7.24 7.03
N GLY A 78 6.58 6.96 7.58
CA GLY A 78 6.33 5.75 8.37
C GLY A 78 6.51 4.47 7.55
N LEU A 79 6.01 4.45 6.30
CA LEU A 79 6.20 3.32 5.38
C LEU A 79 7.68 3.11 5.02
N LEU A 80 8.40 4.19 4.71
CA LEU A 80 9.83 4.16 4.41
C LEU A 80 10.64 3.70 5.61
N THR A 81 10.29 4.16 6.83
CA THR A 81 10.94 3.75 8.07
C THR A 81 10.73 2.26 8.35
N GLY A 82 9.54 1.73 8.07
CA GLY A 82 9.28 0.28 8.12
C GLY A 82 10.15 -0.50 7.12
N GLY A 83 10.35 0.07 5.93
CA GLY A 83 11.30 -0.44 4.95
C GLY A 83 12.74 -0.43 5.46
N LEU A 84 13.21 0.70 5.99
CA LEU A 84 14.55 0.83 6.53
C LEU A 84 14.79 -0.20 7.65
N ALA A 85 13.82 -0.38 8.55
CA ALA A 85 13.86 -1.40 9.59
C ALA A 85 13.96 -2.82 8.99
N LEU A 86 13.16 -3.12 7.96
CA LEU A 86 13.31 -4.39 7.23
C LEU A 86 14.73 -4.55 6.66
N GLY A 87 15.28 -3.52 6.04
CA GLY A 87 16.63 -3.56 5.46
C GLY A 87 17.71 -3.85 6.50
N LEU A 88 17.64 -3.20 7.67
CA LEU A 88 18.61 -3.34 8.75
C LEU A 88 18.48 -4.66 9.54
N PHE A 89 17.26 -5.19 9.68
CA PHE A 89 16.97 -6.35 10.52
C PHE A 89 16.51 -7.57 9.73
N ARG A 90 16.71 -7.59 8.40
CA ARG A 90 16.17 -8.62 7.50
C ARG A 90 16.49 -10.03 7.96
N GLN A 91 17.78 -10.31 8.20
CA GLN A 91 18.25 -11.66 8.53
C GLN A 91 17.62 -12.16 9.84
N SER A 92 17.55 -11.30 10.86
CA SER A 92 16.91 -11.61 12.14
C SER A 92 15.41 -11.83 12.00
N LEU A 93 14.72 -11.00 11.21
CA LEU A 93 13.28 -11.13 10.97
C LEU A 93 12.95 -12.40 10.17
N GLU A 94 13.69 -12.70 9.11
CA GLU A 94 13.51 -13.93 8.32
C GLU A 94 13.79 -15.18 9.18
N ALA A 95 14.82 -15.14 10.03
CA ALA A 95 15.12 -16.23 10.97
C ALA A 95 14.02 -16.42 12.03
N GLN A 96 13.44 -15.35 12.57
CA GLN A 96 12.41 -15.44 13.61
C GLN A 96 11.00 -15.72 13.06
N LEU A 97 10.72 -15.30 11.83
CA LEU A 97 9.46 -15.60 11.13
C LEU A 97 9.52 -16.92 10.37
N GLN A 98 10.71 -17.52 10.23
CA GLN A 98 10.95 -18.75 9.46
C GLN A 98 10.36 -18.67 8.05
N ALA A 99 10.46 -17.49 7.43
CA ALA A 99 9.83 -17.18 6.16
C ALA A 99 10.61 -16.10 5.41
N GLN A 100 10.62 -16.21 4.09
CA GLN A 100 11.22 -15.22 3.22
C GLN A 100 10.34 -13.95 3.16
N LEU A 101 10.93 -12.78 3.38
CA LEU A 101 10.20 -11.50 3.45
C LEU A 101 10.21 -10.72 2.14
N VAL A 102 11.27 -10.91 1.33
CA VAL A 102 11.44 -10.26 0.02
C VAL A 102 11.91 -11.26 -1.02
N ASP A 103 11.51 -11.06 -2.28
CA ASP A 103 11.94 -11.92 -3.38
C ASP A 103 13.44 -11.76 -3.66
N ILE A 104 14.12 -12.87 -3.94
CA ILE A 104 15.55 -12.91 -4.26
C ILE A 104 15.68 -13.24 -5.75
N TYR A 105 16.33 -12.36 -6.50
CA TYR A 105 16.56 -12.56 -7.94
C TYR A 105 17.82 -13.40 -8.17
N SER A 106 17.70 -14.42 -9.02
CA SER A 106 18.80 -15.34 -9.35
C SER A 106 19.84 -14.71 -10.30
N THR A 107 19.43 -13.73 -11.10
CA THR A 107 20.32 -13.04 -12.05
C THR A 107 20.70 -11.64 -11.58
N THR A 108 21.97 -11.30 -11.75
CA THR A 108 22.55 -9.98 -11.41
C THR A 108 22.28 -8.89 -12.45
N SER A 109 21.69 -9.19 -13.60
CA SER A 109 21.35 -8.21 -14.64
C SER A 109 19.84 -8.12 -14.88
N ILE A 110 19.33 -6.89 -15.04
CA ILE A 110 17.99 -6.62 -15.60
C ILE A 110 18.15 -6.31 -17.08
N THR A 111 17.37 -6.96 -17.95
CA THR A 111 17.38 -6.66 -19.38
C THR A 111 16.61 -5.37 -19.67
N ALA A 112 16.91 -4.71 -20.79
CA ALA A 112 16.16 -3.51 -21.21
C ALA A 112 14.66 -3.78 -21.35
N VAL A 113 14.29 -4.97 -21.85
CA VAL A 113 12.89 -5.41 -21.99
C VAL A 113 12.20 -5.55 -20.64
N GLN A 114 12.87 -6.16 -19.64
CA GLN A 114 12.32 -6.26 -18.29
C GLN A 114 12.22 -4.90 -17.59
N ALA A 115 13.20 -4.02 -17.79
CA ALA A 115 13.16 -2.65 -17.28
C ALA A 115 11.97 -1.88 -17.86
N ALA A 116 11.76 -1.95 -19.18
CA ALA A 116 10.61 -1.34 -19.84
C ALA A 116 9.28 -1.92 -19.34
N GLY A 117 9.20 -3.24 -19.15
CA GLY A 117 8.02 -3.89 -18.56
C GLY A 117 7.71 -3.39 -17.14
N MET A 118 8.73 -3.26 -16.29
CA MET A 118 8.57 -2.73 -14.92
C MET A 118 8.14 -1.26 -14.91
N ALA A 119 8.73 -0.43 -15.78
CA ALA A 119 8.36 0.97 -15.92
C ALA A 119 6.91 1.12 -16.40
N LEU A 120 6.51 0.34 -17.42
CA LEU A 120 5.14 0.34 -17.95
C LEU A 120 4.13 -0.12 -16.89
N ALA A 121 4.42 -1.21 -16.18
CA ALA A 121 3.55 -1.70 -15.12
C ALA A 121 3.38 -0.66 -14.00
N GLY A 122 4.48 -0.02 -13.58
CA GLY A 122 4.45 1.09 -12.63
C GLY A 122 3.59 2.25 -13.14
N PHE A 123 3.79 2.67 -14.39
CA PHE A 123 3.04 3.74 -15.03
C PHE A 123 1.53 3.49 -15.05
N LEU A 124 1.10 2.28 -15.44
CA LEU A 124 -0.32 1.89 -15.45
C LEU A 124 -0.92 1.89 -14.04
N VAL A 125 -0.19 1.40 -13.03
CA VAL A 125 -0.61 1.48 -11.63
C VAL A 125 -0.70 2.93 -11.14
N GLY A 126 0.26 3.77 -11.53
CA GLY A 126 0.29 5.20 -11.21
C GLY A 126 -0.92 5.94 -11.74
N MET A 127 -1.16 5.83 -13.05
CA MET A 127 -2.30 6.43 -13.73
C MET A 127 -3.62 5.88 -13.21
N GLY A 128 -3.74 4.55 -13.11
CA GLY A 128 -4.96 3.88 -12.65
C GLY A 128 -5.32 4.26 -11.21
N SER A 129 -4.34 4.35 -10.32
CA SER A 129 -4.57 4.75 -8.92
C SER A 129 -4.96 6.23 -8.78
N LYS A 130 -4.48 7.09 -9.67
CA LYS A 130 -4.87 8.50 -9.73
C LYS A 130 -6.30 8.66 -10.23
N LEU A 131 -6.65 8.02 -11.35
CA LEU A 131 -7.98 8.09 -11.96
C LEU A 131 -9.07 7.48 -11.06
N SER A 132 -8.77 6.35 -10.40
CA SER A 132 -9.71 5.72 -9.45
C SER A 132 -9.74 6.39 -8.07
N ASN A 133 -8.78 7.29 -7.78
CA ASN A 133 -8.55 7.91 -6.48
C ASN A 133 -8.31 6.90 -5.34
N GLY A 134 -7.52 5.86 -5.62
CA GLY A 134 -7.26 4.81 -4.64
C GLY A 134 -6.32 3.73 -5.17
N CYS A 135 -5.98 2.78 -4.31
CA CYS A 135 -5.23 1.57 -4.65
C CYS A 135 -5.81 0.39 -3.85
N THR A 136 -5.13 -0.76 -3.85
CA THR A 136 -5.53 -1.94 -3.06
C THR A 136 -5.76 -1.62 -1.58
N SER A 137 -4.87 -0.87 -0.90
CA SER A 137 -5.07 -0.55 0.53
C SER A 137 -6.30 0.35 0.76
N GLY A 138 -6.57 1.28 -0.16
CA GLY A 138 -7.69 2.21 -0.05
C GLY A 138 -9.04 1.59 -0.41
N HIS A 139 -9.13 0.92 -1.57
CA HIS A 139 -10.36 0.32 -2.07
C HIS A 139 -10.61 -1.07 -1.50
N MET A 140 -9.62 -1.96 -1.51
CA MET A 140 -9.78 -3.33 -1.01
C MET A 140 -9.80 -3.35 0.51
N LEU A 141 -8.68 -3.02 1.16
CA LEU A 141 -8.57 -3.19 2.61
C LEU A 141 -9.50 -2.23 3.37
N CYS A 142 -9.39 -0.92 3.15
CA CYS A 142 -10.18 0.06 3.91
C CYS A 142 -11.59 0.29 3.34
N GLY A 143 -11.77 0.13 2.03
CA GLY A 143 -13.02 0.43 1.34
C GLY A 143 -14.05 -0.70 1.46
N VAL A 144 -13.64 -1.94 1.18
CA VAL A 144 -14.50 -3.12 1.37
C VAL A 144 -14.87 -3.30 2.84
N SER A 145 -13.93 -3.04 3.76
CA SER A 145 -14.20 -3.09 5.21
C SER A 145 -15.33 -2.18 5.68
N ARG A 146 -15.61 -1.11 4.93
CA ARG A 146 -16.70 -0.16 5.21
C ARG A 146 -17.91 -0.33 4.30
N LEU A 147 -17.91 -1.37 3.47
CA LEU A 147 -18.94 -1.65 2.47
C LEU A 147 -19.20 -0.45 1.53
N ALA A 148 -18.14 0.30 1.19
CA ALA A 148 -18.26 1.49 0.34
C ALA A 148 -18.49 1.09 -1.14
N PRO A 149 -19.61 1.47 -1.79
CA PRO A 149 -19.98 1.02 -3.13
C PRO A 149 -18.94 1.37 -4.19
N ARG A 150 -18.38 2.58 -4.12
CA ARG A 150 -17.28 3.00 -5.00
C ARG A 150 -16.06 2.07 -4.89
N SER A 151 -15.72 1.66 -3.67
CA SER A 151 -14.57 0.79 -3.43
C SER A 151 -14.84 -0.67 -3.79
N LEU A 152 -16.07 -1.13 -3.59
CA LEU A 152 -16.53 -2.43 -4.08
C LEU A 152 -16.48 -2.48 -5.61
N ALA A 153 -17.02 -1.47 -6.30
CA ALA A 153 -16.96 -1.36 -7.76
C ALA A 153 -15.52 -1.36 -8.27
N ALA A 154 -14.63 -0.57 -7.67
CA ALA A 154 -13.21 -0.57 -8.04
C ALA A 154 -12.57 -1.95 -7.83
N THR A 155 -12.80 -2.59 -6.68
CA THR A 155 -12.23 -3.90 -6.33
C THR A 155 -12.71 -5.02 -7.25
N LEU A 156 -14.02 -5.05 -7.53
CA LEU A 156 -14.62 -5.96 -8.50
C LEU A 156 -14.16 -5.72 -9.94
N THR A 157 -13.54 -4.57 -10.22
CA THR A 157 -12.98 -4.27 -11.55
C THR A 157 -11.50 -4.65 -11.63
N PHE A 158 -10.65 -4.12 -10.73
CA PHE A 158 -9.21 -4.31 -10.87
C PHE A 158 -8.77 -5.75 -10.57
N PHE A 159 -9.48 -6.47 -9.68
CA PHE A 159 -9.07 -7.80 -9.27
C PHE A 159 -9.23 -8.82 -10.41
N PRO A 160 -10.41 -8.94 -11.08
CA PRO A 160 -10.54 -9.82 -12.23
C PRO A 160 -9.63 -9.43 -13.40
N VAL A 161 -9.45 -8.14 -13.66
CA VAL A 161 -8.53 -7.66 -14.70
C VAL A 161 -7.09 -8.11 -14.39
N SER A 162 -6.67 -7.99 -13.13
CA SER A 162 -5.34 -8.44 -12.69
C SER A 162 -5.15 -9.95 -12.85
N VAL A 163 -6.16 -10.75 -12.50
CA VAL A 163 -6.16 -12.20 -12.74
C VAL A 163 -6.01 -12.49 -14.22
N LEU A 164 -6.86 -11.91 -15.07
CA LEU A 164 -6.84 -12.12 -16.51
C LEU A 164 -5.48 -11.74 -17.12
N VAL A 165 -4.95 -10.57 -16.75
CA VAL A 165 -3.65 -10.09 -17.27
C VAL A 165 -2.51 -10.98 -16.81
N HIS A 166 -2.50 -11.42 -15.56
CA HIS A 166 -1.48 -12.34 -15.09
C HIS A 166 -1.49 -13.66 -15.87
N LEU A 167 -2.68 -14.20 -16.15
CA LEU A 167 -2.83 -15.44 -16.91
C LEU A 167 -2.39 -15.32 -18.37
N LEU A 168 -2.61 -14.16 -18.99
CA LEU A 168 -2.25 -13.92 -20.40
C LEU A 168 -0.79 -13.51 -20.59
N VAL A 169 -0.26 -12.69 -19.69
CA VAL A 169 0.98 -11.92 -19.91
C VAL A 169 2.08 -12.28 -18.90
N GLY A 170 1.74 -12.90 -17.76
CA GLY A 170 2.69 -13.17 -16.67
C GLY A 170 3.86 -14.10 -17.05
N ARG A 171 3.78 -14.83 -18.16
CA ARG A 171 4.85 -15.69 -18.69
C ARG A 171 5.73 -15.02 -19.74
N LEU A 172 5.38 -13.81 -20.20
CA LEU A 172 6.17 -13.11 -21.21
C LEU A 172 7.50 -12.62 -20.61
N SER A 173 8.55 -12.58 -21.45
CA SER A 173 9.89 -12.16 -21.05
C SER A 173 10.01 -10.79 -20.36
N PRO A 174 9.16 -9.76 -20.63
CA PRO A 174 9.23 -8.49 -19.89
C PRO A 174 8.80 -8.62 -18.43
N PHE A 175 8.03 -9.65 -18.09
CA PHE A 175 7.39 -9.83 -16.77
C PHE A 175 7.87 -11.08 -16.02
N SER A 176 8.73 -11.88 -16.64
CA SER A 176 9.32 -13.04 -15.99
C SER A 176 10.24 -12.60 -14.84
N LEU A 177 9.92 -13.09 -13.64
CA LEU A 177 10.73 -12.90 -12.45
C LEU A 177 11.69 -14.09 -12.34
N ASN A 178 12.95 -13.91 -12.72
CA ASN A 178 13.99 -14.92 -12.51
C ASN A 178 14.33 -14.99 -11.01
N LEU A 179 13.59 -15.78 -10.26
CA LEU A 179 13.65 -15.84 -8.79
C LEU A 179 14.30 -17.13 -8.29
N VAL A 180 14.95 -17.03 -7.14
CA VAL A 180 15.37 -18.20 -6.35
C VAL A 180 14.11 -18.83 -5.73
N PRO A 181 13.89 -20.15 -5.87
CA PRO A 181 12.75 -20.83 -5.24
C PRO A 181 12.71 -20.60 -3.73
N GLU A 182 11.51 -20.33 -3.22
CA GLU A 182 11.28 -20.13 -1.78
C GLU A 182 11.51 -21.43 -1.00
N GLN A 183 12.20 -21.32 0.12
CA GLN A 183 12.39 -22.42 1.07
C GLN A 183 11.09 -22.72 1.85
N PRO A 184 10.91 -23.93 2.40
CA PRO A 184 9.75 -24.27 3.22
C PRO A 184 9.55 -23.28 4.37
N VAL A 185 8.30 -22.88 4.60
CA VAL A 185 7.93 -21.91 5.64
C VAL A 185 7.72 -22.63 6.98
N GLY A 186 8.35 -22.12 8.04
CA GLY A 186 8.19 -22.62 9.40
C GLY A 186 7.12 -21.86 10.21
N GLN A 187 7.06 -22.15 11.51
CA GLN A 187 6.20 -21.44 12.45
C GLN A 187 6.89 -20.16 12.95
N PRO A 188 6.21 -19.00 12.94
CA PRO A 188 6.80 -17.76 13.45
C PRO A 188 6.93 -17.81 14.98
N SER A 189 7.99 -17.19 15.50
CA SER A 189 8.15 -17.03 16.95
C SER A 189 7.09 -16.09 17.53
N TRP A 190 6.35 -16.55 18.56
CA TRP A 190 5.30 -15.76 19.19
C TRP A 190 5.81 -14.48 19.84
N GLN A 191 7.04 -14.49 20.36
CA GLN A 191 7.68 -13.30 20.92
C GLN A 191 7.80 -12.19 19.88
N LEU A 192 8.29 -12.51 18.68
CA LEU A 192 8.39 -11.52 17.60
C LEU A 192 7.01 -11.01 17.20
N VAL A 193 6.00 -11.90 17.11
CA VAL A 193 4.63 -11.50 16.78
C VAL A 193 4.11 -10.46 17.77
N LEU A 194 4.36 -10.64 19.08
CA LEU A 194 4.00 -9.67 20.11
C LEU A 194 4.80 -8.36 20.01
N PHE A 195 6.12 -8.44 19.77
CA PHE A 195 6.96 -7.26 19.58
C PHE A 195 6.49 -6.40 18.40
N LEU A 196 6.06 -7.03 17.31
CA LEU A 196 5.54 -6.33 16.13
C LEU A 196 4.23 -5.58 16.41
N GLN A 197 3.52 -5.89 17.50
CA GLN A 197 2.31 -5.17 17.93
C GLN A 197 2.59 -3.96 18.84
N ILE A 198 3.82 -3.73 19.32
CA ILE A 198 4.17 -2.59 20.18
C ILE A 198 3.69 -1.24 19.61
N PRO A 199 3.76 -0.96 18.30
CA PRO A 199 3.22 0.28 17.74
C PRO A 199 1.75 0.56 18.09
N ILE A 200 0.93 -0.47 18.34
CA ILE A 200 -0.47 -0.32 18.79
C ILE A 200 -0.52 0.48 20.09
N LEU A 201 0.34 0.16 21.05
CA LEU A 201 0.35 0.82 22.34
C LEU A 201 0.68 2.31 22.20
N VAL A 202 1.54 2.65 21.23
CA VAL A 202 1.96 4.02 20.98
C VAL A 202 0.80 4.86 20.41
N TYR A 203 0.18 4.46 19.31
CA TYR A 203 -0.91 5.28 18.74
C TYR A 203 -2.23 5.18 19.52
N ARG A 204 -2.40 4.19 20.42
CA ARG A 204 -3.58 4.08 21.29
C ARG A 204 -3.44 4.84 22.60
N TYR A 205 -2.29 4.73 23.28
CA TYR A 205 -2.11 5.31 24.61
C TYR A 205 -1.22 6.55 24.60
N ALA A 206 -0.05 6.49 23.94
CA ALA A 206 0.86 7.63 23.91
C ALA A 206 0.27 8.82 23.13
N ALA A 207 -0.54 8.57 22.09
CA ALA A 207 -1.23 9.63 21.35
C ALA A 207 -2.22 10.42 22.24
N ALA A 208 -2.98 9.73 23.11
CA ALA A 208 -3.89 10.39 24.05
C ALA A 208 -3.13 11.23 25.09
N PHE A 209 -2.01 10.71 25.58
CA PHE A 209 -1.13 11.43 26.48
C PHE A 209 -0.52 12.69 25.83
N ILE A 210 0.00 12.56 24.60
CA ILE A 210 0.57 13.68 23.84
C ILE A 210 -0.48 14.72 23.50
N ASN A 211 -1.72 14.32 23.23
CA ASN A 211 -2.83 15.26 23.05
C ASN A 211 -3.02 16.14 24.29
N GLY A 212 -2.95 15.55 25.49
CA GLY A 212 -3.06 16.30 26.75
C GLY A 212 -1.89 17.26 27.02
N LEU A 213 -0.69 16.95 26.52
CA LEU A 213 0.52 17.77 26.76
C LEU A 213 0.78 18.83 25.68
N VAL A 214 0.67 18.46 24.41
CA VAL A 214 1.16 19.25 23.26
C VAL A 214 0.03 19.58 22.28
N GLY A 215 -1.16 19.02 22.50
CA GLY A 215 -2.37 19.29 21.72
C GLY A 215 -2.61 18.35 20.53
N GLU A 216 -3.81 18.51 19.96
CA GLU A 216 -4.40 17.59 18.97
C GLU A 216 -3.55 17.45 17.69
N ARG A 217 -2.93 18.56 17.24
CA ARG A 217 -2.10 18.57 16.04
C ARG A 217 -0.88 17.64 16.13
N CYS A 218 -0.22 17.61 17.29
CA CYS A 218 0.96 16.77 17.52
C CYS A 218 0.57 15.29 17.66
N ALA A 219 -0.51 15.00 18.40
CA ALA A 219 -1.07 13.66 18.51
C ALA A 219 -1.44 13.08 17.14
N ARG A 220 -2.15 13.85 16.31
CA ARG A 220 -2.53 13.46 14.94
C ARG A 220 -1.33 13.12 14.06
N ARG A 221 -0.27 13.93 14.12
CA ARG A 221 0.98 13.70 13.38
C ARG A 221 1.67 12.40 13.80
N LEU A 222 1.78 12.17 15.12
CA LEU A 222 2.33 10.93 15.65
C LEU A 222 1.53 9.72 15.18
N VAL A 223 0.19 9.79 15.31
CA VAL A 223 -0.70 8.70 14.88
C VAL A 223 -0.49 8.38 13.41
N SER A 224 -0.44 9.39 12.51
CA SER A 224 -0.21 9.16 11.08
C SER A 224 1.11 8.42 10.79
N PHE A 225 2.19 8.82 11.46
CA PHE A 225 3.49 8.17 11.30
C PHE A 225 3.47 6.73 11.83
N VAL A 226 3.06 6.53 13.09
CA VAL A 226 3.18 5.24 13.78
C VAL A 226 2.20 4.21 13.20
N THR A 227 0.99 4.61 12.84
CA THR A 227 0.04 3.70 12.17
C THR A 227 0.53 3.27 10.79
N SER A 228 1.18 4.17 10.04
CA SER A 228 1.78 3.82 8.74
C SER A 228 3.01 2.93 8.88
N PHE A 229 3.82 3.15 9.92
CA PHE A 229 4.91 2.25 10.28
C PHE A 229 4.40 0.85 10.64
N HIS A 230 3.36 0.76 11.49
CA HIS A 230 2.73 -0.52 11.83
C HIS A 230 2.11 -1.21 10.61
N PHE A 231 1.49 -0.44 9.72
CA PHE A 231 0.96 -0.92 8.46
C PHE A 231 2.07 -1.49 7.56
N ALA A 232 3.25 -0.86 7.51
CA ALA A 232 4.40 -1.39 6.80
C ALA A 232 4.87 -2.74 7.37
N LEU A 233 4.94 -2.88 8.69
CA LEU A 233 5.23 -4.16 9.33
C LEU A 233 4.20 -5.23 8.95
N GLY A 234 2.92 -4.89 8.90
CA GLY A 234 1.87 -5.78 8.40
C GLY A 234 2.09 -6.21 6.94
N LEU A 235 2.48 -5.29 6.05
CA LEU A 235 2.78 -5.60 4.64
C LEU A 235 4.00 -6.52 4.51
N ILE A 236 5.00 -6.34 5.37
CA ILE A 236 6.20 -7.18 5.44
C ILE A 236 5.82 -8.59 5.88
N VAL A 237 5.10 -8.73 7.00
CA VAL A 237 4.73 -10.02 7.58
C VAL A 237 3.75 -10.78 6.69
N THR A 238 2.82 -10.09 6.02
CA THR A 238 1.91 -10.75 5.05
C THR A 238 2.64 -11.34 3.84
N GLY A 239 3.85 -10.88 3.55
CA GLY A 239 4.58 -11.23 2.34
C GLY A 239 4.09 -10.49 1.09
N MET A 240 3.34 -9.39 1.25
CA MET A 240 2.93 -8.55 0.10
C MET A 240 4.10 -7.79 -0.54
N LEU A 241 5.28 -7.84 0.08
CA LEU A 241 6.55 -7.37 -0.52
C LEU A 241 7.10 -8.33 -1.58
N ARG A 242 6.53 -9.53 -1.71
CA ARG A 242 6.95 -10.55 -2.68
C ARG A 242 6.00 -10.56 -3.88
N PRO A 243 6.38 -9.95 -5.02
CA PRO A 243 5.68 -10.11 -6.28
C PRO A 243 5.31 -11.55 -6.62
N SER A 244 6.21 -12.50 -6.34
CA SER A 244 5.97 -13.93 -6.55
C SER A 244 4.70 -14.41 -5.85
N LYS A 245 4.56 -14.12 -4.55
CA LYS A 245 3.41 -14.50 -3.74
C LYS A 245 2.10 -13.91 -4.28
N ILE A 246 2.14 -12.66 -4.71
CA ILE A 246 0.98 -11.97 -5.28
C ILE A 246 0.58 -12.59 -6.63
N LEU A 247 1.53 -12.83 -7.52
CA LEU A 247 1.27 -13.42 -8.83
C LEU A 247 0.78 -14.86 -8.72
N ASN A 248 1.34 -15.65 -7.80
CA ASN A 248 0.88 -17.00 -7.52
C ASN A 248 -0.54 -17.03 -6.96
N PHE A 249 -0.93 -16.04 -6.15
CA PHE A 249 -2.32 -15.89 -5.70
C PHE A 249 -3.27 -15.55 -6.85
N LEU A 250 -2.83 -14.71 -7.79
CA LEU A 250 -3.58 -14.34 -9.00
C LEU A 250 -3.65 -15.47 -10.05
N CYS A 251 -2.84 -16.53 -9.92
CA CYS A 251 -2.83 -17.68 -10.81
C CYS A 251 -4.03 -18.63 -10.56
N LEU A 252 -5.24 -18.08 -10.66
CA LEU A 252 -6.51 -18.79 -10.42
C LEU A 252 -6.87 -19.66 -11.63
N THR A 253 -6.23 -20.84 -11.73
CA THR A 253 -6.60 -21.86 -12.73
C THR A 253 -6.79 -23.22 -12.09
N PRO A 254 -7.70 -24.07 -12.61
CA PRO A 254 -7.86 -25.45 -12.13
C PRO A 254 -6.56 -26.24 -12.16
N THR A 255 -5.73 -26.01 -13.18
CA THR A 255 -4.42 -26.67 -13.34
C THR A 255 -3.42 -26.18 -12.29
N ALA A 256 -3.37 -24.88 -11.99
CA ALA A 256 -2.48 -24.35 -10.96
C ALA A 256 -2.83 -24.84 -9.56
N ALA A 257 -4.13 -25.01 -9.27
CA ALA A 257 -4.60 -25.61 -8.04
C ALA A 257 -4.19 -27.08 -7.91
N LYS A 258 -4.30 -27.87 -9.00
CA LYS A 258 -3.89 -29.28 -9.01
C LYS A 258 -2.38 -29.48 -8.91
N ASN A 259 -1.60 -28.62 -9.57
CA ASN A 259 -0.14 -28.73 -9.63
C ASN A 259 0.58 -28.07 -8.44
N GLY A 260 -0.16 -27.51 -7.47
CA GLY A 260 0.42 -26.87 -6.28
C GLY A 260 1.21 -25.58 -6.58
N THR A 261 0.95 -24.94 -7.71
CA THR A 261 1.57 -23.65 -8.09
C THR A 261 0.77 -22.45 -7.60
N TRP A 262 -0.53 -22.62 -7.37
CA TRP A 262 -1.38 -21.59 -6.79
C TRP A 262 -1.16 -21.46 -5.27
N ASP A 263 -0.94 -20.23 -4.79
CA ASP A 263 -0.79 -19.93 -3.36
C ASP A 263 -2.01 -19.14 -2.83
N PRO A 264 -2.90 -19.77 -2.06
CA PRO A 264 -4.08 -19.10 -1.51
C PRO A 264 -3.80 -18.25 -0.26
N SER A 265 -2.56 -18.14 0.21
CA SER A 265 -2.22 -17.49 1.49
C SER A 265 -2.76 -16.06 1.63
N LEU A 266 -2.76 -15.28 0.55
CA LEU A 266 -3.26 -13.89 0.57
C LEU A 266 -4.76 -13.77 0.83
N ALA A 267 -5.55 -14.85 0.69
CA ALA A 267 -6.94 -14.87 1.12
C ALA A 267 -7.10 -14.61 2.63
N MET A 268 -6.06 -14.88 3.44
CA MET A 268 -6.06 -14.55 4.88
C MET A 268 -6.18 -13.05 5.16
N ILE A 269 -5.85 -12.18 4.19
CA ILE A 269 -6.09 -10.73 4.31
C ILE A 269 -7.59 -10.44 4.40
N ILE A 270 -8.42 -11.19 3.68
CA ILE A 270 -9.87 -11.06 3.77
C ILE A 270 -10.34 -11.49 5.15
N LEU A 271 -9.86 -12.64 5.64
CA LEU A 271 -10.30 -13.23 6.91
C LEU A 271 -9.86 -12.45 8.16
N ALA A 272 -8.61 -11.98 8.21
CA ALA A 272 -8.05 -11.35 9.42
C ALA A 272 -7.85 -9.84 9.29
N GLY A 273 -7.81 -9.30 8.06
CA GLY A 273 -7.69 -7.86 7.81
C GLY A 273 -9.02 -7.18 7.55
N ILE A 274 -9.83 -7.73 6.63
CA ILE A 274 -11.08 -7.09 6.16
C ILE A 274 -12.26 -7.48 7.04
N LEU A 275 -12.51 -8.78 7.24
CA LEU A 275 -13.72 -9.27 7.90
C LEU A 275 -13.91 -8.72 9.33
N PRO A 276 -12.88 -8.66 10.21
CA PRO A 276 -13.05 -8.07 11.54
C PRO A 276 -13.43 -6.59 11.47
N GLN A 277 -12.88 -5.85 10.50
CA GLN A 277 -13.25 -4.45 10.31
C GLN A 277 -14.67 -4.28 9.75
N VAL A 278 -15.12 -5.18 8.86
CA VAL A 278 -16.54 -5.21 8.42
C VAL A 278 -17.46 -5.43 9.62
N LEU A 279 -17.13 -6.38 10.50
CA LEU A 279 -17.91 -6.65 11.70
C LEU A 279 -17.98 -5.42 12.60
N VAL A 280 -16.85 -4.78 12.89
CA VAL A 280 -16.80 -3.54 13.69
C VAL A 280 -17.59 -2.41 13.01
N TRP A 281 -17.48 -2.28 11.69
CA TRP A 281 -18.19 -1.27 10.91
C TRP A 281 -19.71 -1.43 11.03
N VAL A 282 -20.22 -2.62 10.72
CA VAL A 282 -21.67 -2.90 10.71
C VAL A 282 -22.28 -2.86 12.12
N THR A 283 -21.56 -3.34 13.14
CA THR A 283 -22.10 -3.43 14.50
C THR A 283 -22.07 -2.12 15.27
N SER A 284 -21.10 -1.24 15.00
CA SER A 284 -20.90 -0.04 15.83
C SER A 284 -20.52 1.21 15.02
N LEU A 285 -19.50 1.11 14.16
CA LEU A 285 -18.85 2.31 13.61
C LEU A 285 -19.73 3.05 12.59
N ASP A 286 -20.53 2.35 11.78
CA ASP A 286 -21.45 2.97 10.82
C ASP A 286 -22.47 3.86 11.55
N SER A 287 -23.10 3.32 12.59
CA SER A 287 -24.06 4.07 13.40
C SER A 287 -23.41 5.24 14.14
N HIS A 288 -22.16 5.09 14.60
CA HIS A 288 -21.41 6.15 15.25
C HIS A 288 -21.10 7.30 14.28
N VAL A 289 -20.51 7.01 13.12
CA VAL A 289 -20.09 8.02 12.13
C VAL A 289 -21.28 8.81 11.56
N ARG A 290 -22.48 8.21 11.52
CA ARG A 290 -23.70 8.89 11.04
C ARG A 290 -24.36 9.80 12.07
N ARG A 291 -24.03 9.67 13.36
CA ARG A 291 -24.62 10.52 14.40
C ARG A 291 -24.09 11.94 14.25
N GLU A 292 -25.00 12.91 14.34
CA GLU A 292 -24.66 14.33 14.32
C GLU A 292 -23.69 14.67 15.46
N GLY A 293 -22.73 15.54 15.16
CA GLY A 293 -21.73 15.99 16.14
C GLY A 293 -20.60 14.99 16.44
N THR A 294 -20.59 13.79 15.84
CA THR A 294 -19.46 12.86 16.00
C THR A 294 -18.26 13.27 15.16
N ARG A 295 -17.07 13.15 15.73
CA ARG A 295 -15.80 13.43 15.06
C ARG A 295 -14.73 12.38 15.43
N PRO A 296 -13.71 12.21 14.58
CA PRO A 296 -12.53 11.41 14.93
C PRO A 296 -11.81 11.96 16.15
N ALA A 297 -10.99 11.14 16.81
CA ALA A 297 -10.33 11.54 18.06
C ALA A 297 -9.39 12.75 17.91
N PHE A 298 -8.68 12.86 16.77
CA PHE A 298 -7.70 13.90 16.50
C PHE A 298 -7.94 14.61 15.16
N ALA A 299 -9.20 14.68 14.71
CA ALA A 299 -9.56 15.48 13.55
C ALA A 299 -10.93 16.13 13.72
N ASP A 300 -11.12 17.28 13.07
CA ASP A 300 -12.36 18.07 13.16
C ASP A 300 -13.54 17.39 12.46
N LYS A 301 -13.27 16.58 11.42
CA LYS A 301 -14.31 15.90 10.63
C LYS A 301 -13.83 14.58 10.04
N TRP A 302 -14.78 13.69 9.80
CA TRP A 302 -14.57 12.48 9.01
C TRP A 302 -14.17 12.86 7.58
N SER A 303 -13.04 12.33 7.12
CA SER A 303 -12.51 12.54 5.75
C SER A 303 -12.93 11.42 4.80
N ILE A 304 -14.04 10.75 5.11
CA ILE A 304 -14.59 9.65 4.33
C ILE A 304 -15.96 10.04 3.79
N PRO A 305 -16.35 9.52 2.60
CA PRO A 305 -17.77 9.52 2.25
C PRO A 305 -18.54 8.87 3.39
N ILE A 306 -19.70 9.44 3.76
CA ILE A 306 -20.58 8.92 4.81
C ILE A 306 -21.77 8.25 4.10
N PRO A 307 -22.23 7.08 4.56
CA PRO A 307 -23.34 6.42 3.90
C PRO A 307 -24.64 7.21 4.03
N GLY A 308 -25.29 7.43 2.89
CA GLY A 308 -26.39 8.37 2.71
C GLY A 308 -26.50 8.80 1.25
N ARG A 309 -26.94 10.04 1.01
CA ARG A 309 -27.22 10.60 -0.33
C ARG A 309 -26.01 10.54 -1.29
N ASP A 310 -24.80 10.62 -0.74
CA ASP A 310 -23.55 10.73 -1.52
C ASP A 310 -22.74 9.42 -1.60
N TRP A 311 -23.27 8.32 -1.07
CA TRP A 311 -22.54 7.05 -0.95
C TRP A 311 -22.19 6.38 -2.29
N ARG A 312 -22.97 6.70 -3.33
CA ARG A 312 -22.75 6.24 -4.72
C ARG A 312 -22.06 7.29 -5.60
N LYS A 313 -21.79 8.50 -5.09
CA LYS A 313 -21.11 9.54 -5.88
C LYS A 313 -19.70 9.07 -6.27
N GLY A 314 -19.31 9.39 -7.50
CA GLY A 314 -18.01 9.00 -8.06
C GLY A 314 -17.91 7.54 -8.51
N ILE A 315 -19.04 6.86 -8.73
CA ILE A 315 -19.10 5.66 -9.58
C ILE A 315 -19.37 6.13 -11.01
N ASP A 316 -18.29 6.39 -11.74
CA ASP A 316 -18.28 6.91 -13.10
C ASP A 316 -17.35 6.09 -13.98
N ALA A 317 -17.34 6.36 -15.29
CA ALA A 317 -16.42 5.70 -16.22
C ALA A 317 -14.96 5.88 -15.82
N ARG A 318 -14.61 7.03 -15.23
CA ARG A 318 -13.25 7.34 -14.75
C ARG A 318 -12.80 6.36 -13.66
N LEU A 319 -13.67 5.99 -12.73
CA LEU A 319 -13.41 4.96 -11.73
C LEU A 319 -13.09 3.61 -12.38
N PHE A 320 -13.92 3.15 -13.32
CA PHE A 320 -13.77 1.85 -13.96
C PHE A 320 -12.52 1.78 -14.84
N ILE A 321 -12.25 2.82 -15.63
CA ILE A 321 -11.03 2.93 -16.45
C ILE A 321 -9.80 2.94 -15.55
N GLY A 322 -9.81 3.75 -14.48
CA GLY A 322 -8.72 3.80 -13.52
C GLY A 322 -8.47 2.46 -12.83
N ALA A 323 -9.53 1.78 -12.38
CA ALA A 323 -9.45 0.47 -11.76
C ALA A 323 -8.93 -0.60 -12.74
N ALA A 324 -9.40 -0.59 -13.99
CA ALA A 324 -8.91 -1.50 -15.02
C ALA A 324 -7.41 -1.29 -15.29
N LEU A 325 -6.96 -0.05 -15.50
CA LEU A 325 -5.54 0.28 -15.71
C LEU A 325 -4.67 -0.16 -14.52
N PHE A 326 -5.16 0.08 -13.30
CA PHE A 326 -4.51 -0.41 -12.08
C PHE A 326 -4.41 -1.94 -12.08
N GLY A 327 -5.49 -2.64 -12.42
CA GLY A 327 -5.53 -4.10 -12.51
C GLY A 327 -4.55 -4.64 -13.54
N VAL A 328 -4.41 -3.99 -14.70
CA VAL A 328 -3.44 -4.38 -15.73
C VAL A 328 -2.02 -4.29 -15.18
N GLY A 329 -1.60 -3.12 -14.67
CA GLY A 329 -0.24 -2.96 -14.16
C GLY A 329 0.06 -3.84 -12.95
N TRP A 330 -0.92 -4.05 -12.06
CA TRP A 330 -0.77 -4.93 -10.90
C TRP A 330 -0.65 -6.40 -11.32
N GLY A 331 -1.44 -6.88 -12.29
CA GLY A 331 -1.38 -8.25 -12.81
C GLY A 331 -0.12 -8.56 -13.60
N MET A 332 0.51 -7.55 -14.20
CA MET A 332 1.77 -7.70 -14.95
C MET A 332 2.95 -8.04 -14.04
N CYS A 333 3.07 -7.40 -12.88
CA CYS A 333 4.28 -7.47 -12.06
C CYS A 333 4.05 -7.78 -10.57
N GLY A 334 2.80 -7.80 -10.10
CA GLY A 334 2.45 -8.08 -8.70
C GLY A 334 2.82 -6.96 -7.72
N ILE A 335 3.36 -5.82 -8.18
CA ILE A 335 3.83 -4.74 -7.31
C ILE A 335 2.71 -3.72 -7.07
N CYS A 336 2.56 -3.29 -5.81
CA CYS A 336 1.64 -2.25 -5.37
C CYS A 336 2.40 -1.05 -4.77
N PRO A 337 1.79 0.15 -4.68
CA PRO A 337 2.45 1.35 -4.14
C PRO A 337 2.95 1.21 -2.70
N GLY A 338 2.21 0.50 -1.84
CA GLY A 338 2.62 0.23 -0.45
C GLY A 338 3.91 -0.59 -0.37
N PRO A 339 3.89 -1.85 -0.85
CA PRO A 339 5.10 -2.66 -0.95
C PRO A 339 6.26 -1.95 -1.65
N ALA A 340 6.03 -1.25 -2.77
CA ALA A 340 7.07 -0.51 -3.47
C ALA A 340 7.75 0.55 -2.59
N THR A 341 6.96 1.31 -1.81
CA THR A 341 7.50 2.32 -0.88
C THR A 341 8.35 1.67 0.22
N ILE A 342 7.93 0.52 0.74
CA ILE A 342 8.68 -0.21 1.78
C ILE A 342 9.98 -0.78 1.20
N LEU A 343 9.92 -1.38 0.01
CA LEU A 343 11.10 -1.89 -0.70
C LEU A 343 12.10 -0.76 -1.03
N LEU A 344 11.60 0.44 -1.33
CA LEU A 344 12.44 1.63 -1.47
C LEU A 344 13.15 1.94 -0.12
N GLY A 345 12.40 2.08 0.97
CA GLY A 345 13.00 2.33 2.29
C GLY A 345 14.04 1.28 2.69
N ALA A 346 13.76 0.02 2.36
CA ALA A 346 14.65 -1.09 2.67
C ALA A 346 15.93 -1.10 1.81
N GLY A 347 15.87 -0.60 0.57
CA GLY A 347 17.05 -0.40 -0.29
C GLY A 347 18.02 0.67 0.23
N ILE A 348 17.53 1.67 0.97
CA ILE A 348 18.36 2.74 1.55
C ILE A 348 19.34 2.19 2.62
N SER A 349 19.01 1.07 3.26
CA SER A 349 19.87 0.44 4.28
C SER A 349 21.24 -0.01 3.77
N GLY A 350 21.43 -0.12 2.44
CA GLY A 350 22.66 -0.63 1.83
C GLY A 350 22.86 -2.15 1.96
N GLN A 351 22.09 -2.84 2.82
CA GLN A 351 22.16 -4.29 3.03
C GLN A 351 21.29 -5.09 2.06
N MET A 352 20.49 -4.39 1.24
CA MET A 352 19.57 -5.00 0.30
C MET A 352 20.26 -5.36 -1.03
N GLN A 353 19.81 -6.44 -1.67
CA GLN A 353 20.30 -6.81 -3.00
C GLN A 353 20.09 -5.66 -4.00
N SER A 354 21.18 -5.20 -4.63
CA SER A 354 21.19 -4.06 -5.57
C SER A 354 20.17 -4.15 -6.71
N GLN A 355 19.77 -5.36 -7.10
CA GLN A 355 18.82 -5.61 -8.17
C GLN A 355 17.37 -5.35 -7.77
N MET A 356 17.02 -5.67 -6.53
CA MET A 356 15.69 -5.36 -6.02
C MET A 356 15.49 -3.85 -5.98
N TRP A 357 16.50 -3.12 -5.50
CA TRP A 357 16.52 -1.66 -5.53
C TRP A 357 16.34 -1.09 -6.95
N LYS A 358 17.10 -1.58 -7.94
CA LYS A 358 16.97 -1.15 -9.34
C LYS A 358 15.56 -1.39 -9.90
N ARG A 359 15.00 -2.59 -9.72
CA ARG A 359 13.65 -2.95 -10.19
C ARG A 359 12.57 -2.09 -9.55
N THR A 360 12.63 -1.94 -8.23
CA THR A 360 11.71 -1.09 -7.47
C THR A 360 11.84 0.38 -7.89
N GLY A 361 13.05 0.89 -8.09
CA GLY A 361 13.27 2.27 -8.56
C GLY A 361 12.70 2.53 -9.95
N ILE A 362 12.89 1.60 -10.89
CA ILE A 362 12.31 1.69 -12.24
C ILE A 362 10.78 1.70 -12.17
N TRP A 363 10.20 0.79 -11.38
CA TRP A 363 8.75 0.71 -11.18
C TRP A 363 8.20 2.00 -10.55
N ILE A 364 8.85 2.54 -9.52
CA ILE A 364 8.44 3.79 -8.84
C ILE A 364 8.50 4.98 -9.80
N THR A 365 9.54 5.04 -10.65
CA THR A 365 9.65 6.09 -11.68
C THR A 365 8.46 6.04 -12.64
N GLY A 366 8.09 4.83 -13.09
CA GLY A 366 6.86 4.61 -13.84
C GLY A 366 5.63 5.08 -13.08
N PHE A 367 5.46 4.63 -11.83
CA PHE A 367 4.32 4.98 -10.96
C PHE A 367 4.13 6.48 -10.77
N VAL A 368 5.21 7.21 -10.49
CA VAL A 368 5.19 8.68 -10.37
C VAL A 368 4.79 9.32 -11.69
N SER A 369 5.42 8.90 -12.80
CA SER A 369 5.14 9.46 -14.13
C SER A 369 3.68 9.25 -14.55
N GLY A 370 3.15 8.05 -14.35
CA GLY A 370 1.75 7.72 -14.64
C GLY A 370 0.77 8.48 -13.74
N GLY A 371 1.12 8.67 -12.46
CA GLY A 371 0.33 9.45 -11.51
C GLY A 371 0.22 10.93 -11.87
N LEU A 372 1.32 11.53 -12.34
CA LEU A 372 1.37 12.91 -12.82
C LEU A 372 0.50 13.09 -14.07
N LEU A 373 0.65 12.20 -15.06
CA LEU A 373 -0.15 12.24 -16.29
C LEU A 373 -1.64 12.00 -16.01
N GLY A 374 -1.97 11.03 -15.15
CA GLY A 374 -3.35 10.77 -14.73
C GLY A 374 -3.98 11.89 -13.92
N GLY A 375 -3.21 12.90 -13.48
CA GLY A 375 -3.72 14.11 -12.86
C GLY A 375 -4.16 15.19 -13.85
N LEU A 376 -3.80 15.06 -15.14
CA LEU A 376 -4.20 15.99 -16.20
C LEU A 376 -5.59 15.68 -16.78
N PHE A 377 -6.10 14.47 -16.53
CA PHE A 377 -7.45 14.00 -16.87
C PHE A 377 -8.23 13.83 -15.55
#